data_AF-A0A350I6U4-F1
#
_entry.id   AF-A0A350I6U4-F1
#
_cell.length_a   1.000
_cell.length_b   1.000
_cell.length_c   1.000
_cell.angle_alpha   90.00
_cell.angle_beta   90.00
_cell.angle_gamma   90.00
#
_symmetry.space_group_name_H-M   'P 1'
#
loop_
_entity.id
_entity.type
_entity.pdbx_description
1 polymer ?
#
loop_
_entity_poly.entity_id
_entity_poly.type
_entity_poly.pdbx_seq_one_letter_code
_entity_poly.pdbx_strand_id
1 'polypeptide(L)'
;VYDEAKRFQEAMTMAYHTYHSVEIRIARIFNTYGPRMRVNDGRALPTFFSQAIESKDITVFGDGSQTRAFCYVDDLVEGIYRLLHSDYSLPVNIGNPDEITILQAAQEVIEIV
;
A
#
# COMPACT_ATOMS: atom_id res chain seq x y z
N VAL A 1 8.59 -14.56 7.13
CA VAL A 1 8.37 -15.39 5.91
C VAL A 1 7.86 -14.54 4.74
N TYR A 2 6.88 -13.66 4.94
CA TYR A 2 6.33 -12.79 3.87
C TYR A 2 7.40 -11.93 3.18
N ASP A 3 8.20 -11.20 3.95
CA ASP A 3 9.18 -10.25 3.41
C ASP A 3 10.22 -10.93 2.53
N GLU A 4 10.78 -12.05 3.02
CA GLU A 4 11.80 -12.79 2.29
C GLU A 4 11.22 -13.47 1.04
N ALA A 5 9.97 -13.96 1.10
CA ALA A 5 9.29 -14.49 -0.07
C ALA A 5 9.12 -13.42 -1.17
N LYS A 6 8.80 -12.18 -0.79
CA LYS A 6 8.69 -11.06 -1.75
C LYS A 6 10.04 -10.66 -2.34
N ARG A 7 11.10 -10.62 -1.52
CA ARG A 7 12.47 -10.39 -2.00
C ARG A 7 12.93 -11.48 -2.97
N PHE A 8 12.63 -12.73 -2.67
CA PHE A 8 12.94 -13.87 -3.53
C PHE A 8 12.17 -13.81 -4.87
N GLN A 9 10.89 -13.44 -4.86
CA GLN A 9 10.10 -13.27 -6.08
C GLN A 9 10.70 -12.21 -7.02
N GLU A 10 11.19 -11.10 -6.47
CA GLU A 10 11.87 -10.06 -7.25
C GLU A 10 13.16 -10.59 -7.89
N ALA A 11 14.00 -11.29 -7.11
CA ALA A 11 15.23 -11.89 -7.60
C ALA A 11 14.98 -12.91 -8.73
N MET A 12 13.97 -13.76 -8.56
CA MET A 12 13.57 -14.75 -9.57
C MET A 12 13.08 -14.07 -10.87
N THR A 13 12.26 -13.02 -10.75
CA THR A 13 11.75 -12.26 -11.90
C THR A 13 12.90 -11.63 -12.70
N MET A 14 13.86 -11.01 -12.01
CA MET A 14 15.06 -10.43 -12.63
C MET A 14 15.97 -11.49 -13.26
N ALA A 15 16.09 -12.68 -12.67
CA ALA A 15 16.86 -13.78 -13.23
C ALA A 15 16.27 -14.25 -14.57
N TYR A 16 14.94 -14.38 -14.67
CA TYR A 16 14.26 -14.71 -15.93
C TYR A 16 14.42 -13.62 -16.99
N HIS A 17 14.36 -12.35 -16.60
CA HIS A 17 14.64 -11.25 -17.53
C HIS A 17 16.06 -11.32 -18.08
N THR A 18 17.06 -11.49 -17.20
CA THR A 18 18.48 -11.49 -17.58
C THR A 18 18.85 -12.71 -18.42
N TYR A 19 18.38 -13.91 -18.05
CA TYR A 19 18.82 -15.16 -18.69
C TYR A 19 17.94 -15.57 -19.88
N HIS A 20 16.64 -15.27 -19.83
CA HIS A 20 15.67 -15.68 -20.85
C HIS A 20 15.10 -14.53 -21.67
N SER A 21 15.51 -13.28 -21.41
CA SER A 21 14.97 -12.08 -22.09
C SER A 21 13.44 -11.96 -21.96
N VAL A 22 12.86 -12.51 -20.89
CA VAL A 22 11.43 -12.35 -20.60
C VAL A 22 11.16 -10.89 -20.31
N GLU A 23 10.13 -10.34 -20.93
CA GLU A 23 9.68 -8.98 -20.63
C GLU A 23 9.01 -8.95 -19.25
N ILE A 24 9.49 -8.08 -18.36
CA ILE A 24 9.06 -8.01 -16.97
C ILE A 24 8.71 -6.58 -16.56
N ARG A 25 7.85 -6.45 -15.54
CA ARG A 25 7.59 -5.21 -14.81
C ARG A 25 7.53 -5.52 -13.32
N ILE A 26 8.23 -4.74 -12.49
CA ILE A 26 8.28 -4.96 -11.04
C ILE A 26 7.75 -3.71 -10.34
N ALA A 27 6.57 -3.83 -9.75
CA ALA A 27 5.95 -2.80 -8.93
C ALA A 27 6.16 -3.09 -7.43
N ARG A 28 6.80 -2.17 -6.71
CA ARG A 28 6.91 -2.16 -5.25
C ARG A 28 5.81 -1.27 -4.68
N ILE A 29 4.73 -1.93 -4.26
CA ILE A 29 3.49 -1.28 -3.83
C ILE A 29 3.61 -0.87 -2.35
N PHE A 30 3.38 0.41 -2.07
CA PHE A 30 3.31 0.96 -0.71
C PHE A 30 1.91 0.78 -0.11
N ASN A 31 1.68 1.27 1.11
CA ASN A 31 0.39 1.13 1.79
C ASN A 31 -0.73 1.76 0.94
N THR A 32 -1.66 0.93 0.47
CA THR A 32 -2.78 1.36 -0.37
C THR A 32 -4.11 1.20 0.34
N TYR A 33 -5.01 2.17 0.15
CA TYR A 33 -6.37 2.15 0.69
C TYR A 33 -7.42 2.49 -0.38
N GLY A 34 -8.68 2.15 -0.11
CA GLY A 34 -9.81 2.44 -0.99
C GLY A 34 -10.97 1.47 -0.80
N PRO A 35 -12.02 1.56 -1.65
CA PRO A 35 -13.15 0.66 -1.62
C PRO A 35 -12.74 -0.82 -1.73
N ARG A 36 -13.57 -1.72 -1.19
CA ARG A 36 -13.39 -3.20 -1.23
C ARG A 36 -12.22 -3.75 -0.39
N MET A 37 -11.56 -2.93 0.42
CA MET A 37 -10.63 -3.44 1.43
C MET A 37 -11.34 -4.40 2.38
N ARG A 38 -10.60 -5.41 2.84
CA ARG A 38 -11.10 -6.31 3.89
C ARG A 38 -11.14 -5.53 5.19
N VAL A 39 -12.30 -5.57 5.85
CA VAL A 39 -12.53 -4.89 7.13
C VAL A 39 -11.57 -5.39 8.23
N ASN A 40 -11.22 -6.68 8.20
CA ASN A 40 -10.41 -7.35 9.22
C ASN A 40 -8.98 -7.69 8.76
N ASP A 41 -8.33 -6.86 7.95
CA ASP A 41 -6.96 -7.15 7.49
C ASP A 41 -5.83 -6.66 8.42
N GLY A 42 -6.18 -6.03 9.54
CA GLY A 42 -5.25 -5.58 10.57
C GLY A 42 -4.47 -4.31 10.22
N ARG A 43 -4.77 -3.64 9.10
CA ARG A 43 -4.18 -2.33 8.77
C ARG A 43 -4.91 -1.20 9.50
N ALA A 44 -4.20 -0.10 9.72
CA ALA A 44 -4.71 1.06 10.47
C ALA A 44 -6.01 1.63 9.87
N LEU A 45 -5.99 2.05 8.59
CA LEU A 45 -7.16 2.65 7.95
C LEU A 45 -8.41 1.76 7.95
N PRO A 46 -8.39 0.49 7.48
CA PRO A 46 -9.61 -0.33 7.51
C PRO A 46 -10.10 -0.60 8.93
N THR A 47 -9.20 -0.69 9.92
CA THR A 47 -9.59 -0.79 11.33
C THR A 47 -10.30 0.48 11.80
N PHE A 48 -9.77 1.66 11.46
CA PHE A 48 -10.38 2.95 11.83
C PHE A 48 -11.75 3.13 11.19
N PHE A 49 -11.87 2.87 9.88
CA PHE A 49 -13.16 2.90 9.19
C PHE A 49 -14.16 1.92 9.79
N SER A 50 -13.73 0.69 10.11
CA SER A 50 -14.60 -0.30 10.76
C SER A 50 -15.09 0.19 12.12
N GLN A 51 -14.20 0.74 12.94
CA GLN A 51 -14.53 1.23 14.28
C GLN A 51 -15.49 2.43 14.19
N ALA A 52 -15.21 3.40 13.33
CA ALA A 52 -16.05 4.58 13.13
C ALA A 52 -17.46 4.21 12.64
N ILE A 53 -17.57 3.35 11.61
CA ILE A 53 -18.87 2.90 11.07
C ILE A 53 -19.70 2.14 12.11
N GLU A 54 -19.04 1.37 12.97
CA GLU A 54 -19.68 0.64 14.08
C GLU A 54 -19.93 1.51 15.32
N SER A 55 -19.65 2.82 15.26
CA SER A 55 -19.74 3.76 16.39
C SER A 55 -18.94 3.28 17.62
N LYS A 56 -17.77 2.67 17.38
CA LYS A 56 -16.81 2.24 18.40
C LYS A 56 -15.67 3.25 18.49
N ASP A 57 -15.04 3.30 19.66
CA ASP A 57 -13.83 4.10 19.86
C ASP A 57 -12.71 3.66 18.89
N ILE A 58 -12.06 4.64 18.23
CA ILE A 58 -10.92 4.36 17.38
C ILE A 58 -9.69 4.04 18.23
N THR A 59 -9.05 2.90 17.95
CA THR A 59 -7.89 2.44 18.71
C THR A 59 -6.58 2.91 18.07
N VAL A 60 -5.92 3.87 18.69
CA VAL A 60 -4.55 4.29 18.32
C VAL A 60 -3.55 3.67 19.31
N PHE A 61 -2.59 2.91 18.79
CA PHE A 61 -1.51 2.36 19.61
C PHE A 61 -0.40 3.40 19.81
N GLY A 62 0.02 3.58 21.07
CA GLY A 62 1.03 4.59 21.43
C GLY A 62 0.43 5.99 21.49
N ASP A 63 1.24 7.00 21.16
CA ASP A 63 0.82 8.40 21.09
C ASP A 63 0.29 8.82 19.70
N GLY A 64 0.33 7.91 18.72
CA GLY A 64 -0.12 8.16 17.36
C GLY A 64 0.82 9.01 16.51
N SER A 65 2.01 9.36 17.02
CA SER A 65 3.00 10.20 16.33
C SER A 65 3.71 9.50 15.17
N GLN A 66 3.63 8.17 15.10
CA GLN A 66 4.19 7.39 14.01
C GLN A 66 3.53 7.80 12.68
N THR A 67 4.36 8.02 11.66
CA THR A 67 3.90 8.44 10.34
C THR A 67 3.72 7.26 9.39
N ARG A 68 2.76 7.39 8.48
CA ARG A 68 2.55 6.48 7.35
C ARG A 68 2.09 7.31 6.15
N ALA A 69 2.52 6.89 4.97
CA ALA A 69 1.94 7.35 3.73
C ALA A 69 0.86 6.37 3.24
N PHE A 70 -0.22 6.90 2.69
CA PHE A 70 -1.35 6.14 2.17
C PHE A 70 -1.62 6.53 0.72
N CYS A 71 -1.53 5.55 -0.18
CA CYS A 71 -1.82 5.70 -1.60
C CYS A 71 -3.27 5.30 -1.87
N TYR A 72 -4.05 6.14 -2.55
CA TYR A 72 -5.41 5.77 -2.93
C TYR A 72 -5.37 4.71 -4.06
N VAL A 73 -6.35 3.81 -4.07
CA VAL A 73 -6.38 2.66 -4.99
C VAL A 73 -6.36 3.07 -6.47
N ASP A 74 -7.01 4.18 -6.82
CA ASP A 74 -7.03 4.65 -8.22
C ASP A 74 -5.64 5.10 -8.67
N ASP A 75 -4.89 5.79 -7.82
CA ASP A 75 -3.50 6.20 -8.10
C ASP A 75 -2.57 4.99 -8.25
N LEU A 76 -2.74 3.97 -7.40
CA LEU A 76 -1.99 2.72 -7.52
C LEU A 76 -2.26 2.04 -8.87
N VAL A 77 -3.54 1.91 -9.23
CA VAL A 77 -3.95 1.24 -10.48
C VAL A 77 -3.39 1.99 -11.68
N GLU A 78 -3.47 3.31 -11.70
CA GLU A 78 -2.88 4.15 -12.75
C GLU A 78 -1.36 3.96 -12.84
N GLY A 79 -0.66 3.94 -11.69
CA GLY A 79 0.78 3.67 -11.63
C GLY A 79 1.16 2.31 -12.21
N ILE A 80 0.42 1.25 -11.87
CA ILE A 80 0.64 -0.10 -12.41
C ILE A 80 0.38 -0.12 -13.92
N TYR A 81 -0.69 0.52 -14.38
CA TYR A 81 -1.07 0.56 -15.80
C TYR A 81 -0.01 1.27 -16.64
N ARG A 82 0.54 2.39 -16.15
CA ARG A 82 1.65 3.11 -16.82
C ARG A 82 2.93 2.29 -16.84
N LEU A 83 3.29 1.65 -15.73
CA LEU A 83 4.48 0.79 -15.69
C LEU A 83 4.35 -0.37 -16.69
N LEU A 84 3.16 -0.98 -16.77
CA LEU A 84 2.87 -2.06 -17.71
C LEU A 84 3.15 -1.67 -19.17
N HIS A 85 2.82 -0.44 -19.56
CA HIS A 85 2.99 0.07 -20.93
C HIS A 85 4.31 0.79 -21.18
N SER A 86 5.16 0.95 -20.16
CA SER A 86 6.50 1.54 -20.30
C SER A 86 7.52 0.50 -20.75
N ASP A 87 8.68 0.90 -21.26
CA ASP A 87 9.80 -0.02 -21.55
C ASP A 87 10.73 -0.24 -20.33
N TYR A 88 10.27 0.09 -19.12
CA TYR A 88 11.10 0.08 -17.91
C TYR A 88 11.06 -1.28 -17.20
N SER A 89 12.20 -1.97 -17.10
CA SER A 89 12.29 -3.34 -16.56
C SER A 89 12.83 -3.44 -15.12
N LEU A 90 13.28 -2.34 -14.52
CA LEU A 90 13.77 -2.32 -13.14
C LEU A 90 12.63 -2.09 -12.13
N PRO A 91 12.83 -2.42 -10.84
CA PRO A 91 11.82 -2.16 -9.81
C PRO A 91 11.43 -0.69 -9.70
N VAL A 92 10.12 -0.41 -9.60
CA VAL A 92 9.55 0.92 -9.42
C VAL A 92 8.71 0.96 -8.15
N ASN A 93 8.97 1.95 -7.29
CA ASN A 93 8.13 2.23 -6.13
C ASN A 93 6.85 2.93 -6.60
N ILE A 94 5.68 2.40 -6.22
CA ILE A 94 4.39 3.03 -6.48
C ILE A 94 3.69 3.25 -5.14
N GLY A 95 3.44 4.51 -4.83
CA GLY A 95 2.89 4.95 -3.56
C GLY A 95 2.65 6.45 -3.55
N ASN A 96 2.21 6.95 -2.40
CA ASN A 96 2.11 8.37 -2.10
C ASN A 96 3.31 8.74 -1.22
N PRO A 97 4.08 9.82 -1.52
CA PRO A 97 5.15 10.27 -0.63
C PRO A 97 4.65 11.07 0.59
N ASP A 98 3.39 11.51 0.57
CA ASP A 98 2.84 12.33 1.63
C ASP A 98 2.57 11.49 2.88
N GLU A 99 3.28 11.83 3.96
CA GLU A 99 3.13 11.18 5.24
C GLU A 99 2.17 11.94 6.15
N ILE A 100 1.29 11.20 6.82
CA ILE A 100 0.46 11.71 7.91
C ILE A 100 0.71 10.87 9.16
N THR A 101 0.52 11.48 10.33
CA THR A 101 0.54 10.74 11.60
C THR A 101 -0.66 9.81 11.68
N ILE A 102 -0.54 8.71 12.42
CA ILE A 102 -1.67 7.81 12.69
C ILE A 102 -2.79 8.53 13.43
N LEU A 103 -2.46 9.49 14.31
CA LEU A 103 -3.46 10.31 14.99
C LEU A 103 -4.25 11.19 14.00
N GLN A 104 -3.58 11.86 13.07
CA GLN A 104 -4.25 12.63 12.01
C GLN A 104 -5.15 11.74 11.16
N ALA A 105 -4.66 10.56 10.73
CA ALA A 105 -5.46 9.62 9.96
C ALA A 105 -6.73 9.17 10.72
N ALA A 106 -6.64 8.96 12.03
CA ALA A 106 -7.80 8.62 12.86
C ALA A 106 -8.80 9.79 12.95
N GLN A 107 -8.32 11.02 13.10
CA GLN A 107 -9.16 12.22 13.15
C GLN A 107 -9.90 12.45 11.84
N GLU A 108 -9.20 12.35 10.70
CA GLU A 108 -9.83 12.48 9.37
C GLU A 108 -10.94 11.45 9.16
N VAL A 109 -10.74 10.20 9.60
CA VAL A 109 -11.78 9.16 9.50
C VAL A 109 -13.02 9.52 10.33
N ILE A 110 -12.86 10.13 11.51
CA ILE A 110 -13.99 10.56 12.35
C ILE A 110 -14.76 11.72 11.69
N GLU A 111 -14.07 12.63 11.01
CA GLU A 111 -14.71 13.80 10.39
C GLU A 111 -15.58 13.44 9.18
N ILE A 112 -15.27 12.33 8.49
CA ILE A 112 -15.96 11.92 7.26
C ILE A 112 -17.03 10.84 7.46
N VAL A 113 -17.09 10.19 8.64
CA VAL A 113 -18.06 9.14 8.99
C VAL A 113 -19.19 9.72 9.84
#